data_AF-A0A4Y1MQK5-F1
#
_entry.id   AF-A0A4Y1MQK5-F1
#
_cell.length_a   1.000
_cell.length_b   1.000
_cell.length_c   1.000
_cell.angle_alpha   90.00
_cell.angle_beta   90.00
_cell.angle_gamma   90.00
#
_symmetry.space_group_name_H-M   'P 1'
#
loop_
_entity.id
_entity.type
_entity.pdbx_description
1 polymer ?
#
loop_
_entity_poly.entity_id
_entity_poly.type
_entity_poly.pdbx_seq_one_letter_code
_entity_poly.pdbx_strand_id
1 'polypeptide(L)'
;MAAAGGKAIKVNRAPVLTLWAAVVAEHLGHDRETAITLGRAVAGSSARAKAKAIGIAEDGHEGGDLRDAARRQEGKRRQRPRAVHLLGRDVPVVEESGALRALDHDKPASPAAAAGYVEQAFGEDLGAVRAAMETLAGSLAPEELNRVGFRLYEHFRPEVAAGAKGWGAKGVLDLGRIRGAADE
;
A
#
# COMPACT_ATOMS: atom_id res chain seq x y z
N MET A 1 -15.89 -0.76 30.36
CA MET A 1 -16.18 0.13 29.22
C MET A 1 -16.67 -0.75 28.08
N ALA A 2 -17.91 -0.56 27.63
CA ALA A 2 -18.44 -1.31 26.50
C ALA A 2 -17.64 -0.94 25.24
N ALA A 3 -17.07 -1.93 24.55
CA ALA A 3 -16.49 -1.74 23.24
C ALA A 3 -17.59 -1.21 22.32
N ALA A 4 -17.42 0.01 21.79
CA ALA A 4 -18.31 0.55 20.77
C ALA A 4 -18.30 -0.45 19.60
N GLY A 5 -19.44 -1.11 19.35
CA GLY A 5 -19.57 -2.19 18.38
C GLY A 5 -19.33 -1.68 16.95
N GLY A 6 -18.10 -1.76 16.48
CA GLY A 6 -17.72 -1.49 15.10
C GLY A 6 -17.98 -2.72 14.22
N LYS A 7 -18.28 -2.48 12.94
CA LYS A 7 -18.40 -3.53 11.93
C LYS A 7 -17.05 -4.23 11.78
N ALA A 8 -17.02 -5.55 11.98
CA ALA A 8 -15.84 -6.39 11.89
C ALA A 8 -15.75 -7.08 10.52
N ILE A 9 -14.62 -6.92 9.82
CA ILE A 9 -14.42 -7.41 8.45
C ILE A 9 -13.21 -8.35 8.43
N LYS A 10 -13.36 -9.57 7.89
CA LYS A 10 -12.25 -10.53 7.77
C LYS A 10 -11.47 -10.28 6.47
N VAL A 11 -10.28 -9.70 6.59
CA VAL A 11 -9.48 -9.28 5.44
C VAL A 11 -7.98 -9.41 5.68
N ASN A 12 -7.20 -9.55 4.61
CA ASN A 12 -5.75 -9.56 4.67
C ASN A 12 -5.18 -8.16 4.94
N ARG A 13 -3.97 -8.07 5.50
CA ARG A 13 -3.26 -6.80 5.73
C ARG A 13 -2.92 -6.04 4.45
N ALA A 14 -2.51 -6.76 3.40
CA ALA A 14 -2.09 -6.15 2.14
C ALA A 14 -3.17 -5.27 1.47
N PRO A 15 -4.42 -5.72 1.25
CA PRO A 15 -5.46 -4.87 0.67
C PRO A 15 -5.86 -3.70 1.59
N VAL A 16 -5.80 -3.87 2.91
CA VAL A 16 -6.01 -2.76 3.87
C VAL A 16 -4.93 -1.69 3.71
N LEU A 17 -3.66 -2.08 3.65
CA LEU A 17 -2.57 -1.14 3.43
C LEU A 17 -2.64 -0.49 2.05
N THR A 18 -3.00 -1.24 1.01
CA THR A 18 -3.21 -0.69 -0.34
C THR A 18 -4.24 0.43 -0.32
N LEU A 19 -5.42 0.19 0.27
CA LEU A 19 -6.49 1.17 0.32
C LEU A 19 -6.13 2.38 1.18
N TRP A 20 -5.53 2.15 2.35
CA TRP A 20 -5.10 3.24 3.23
C TRP A 20 -4.07 4.15 2.57
N ALA A 21 -3.04 3.57 1.96
CA ALA A 21 -2.01 4.33 1.26
C ALA A 21 -2.57 5.10 0.05
N ALA A 22 -3.58 4.55 -0.64
CA ALA A 22 -4.29 5.27 -1.69
C ALA A 22 -5.05 6.48 -1.13
N VAL A 23 -5.77 6.33 -0.01
CA VAL A 23 -6.46 7.46 0.65
C VAL A 23 -5.47 8.55 1.08
N VAL A 24 -4.33 8.18 1.65
CA VAL A 24 -3.29 9.16 2.01
C VAL A 24 -2.72 9.85 0.76
N ALA A 25 -2.49 9.13 -0.32
CA ALA A 25 -2.00 9.71 -1.58
C ALA A 25 -3.03 10.68 -2.21
N GLU A 26 -4.32 10.35 -2.17
CA GLU A 26 -5.38 11.28 -2.61
C GLU A 26 -5.42 12.54 -1.75
N HIS A 27 -5.26 12.41 -0.42
CA HIS A 27 -5.20 13.55 0.49
C HIS A 27 -3.94 14.42 0.28
N LEU A 28 -2.89 13.86 -0.31
CA LEU A 28 -1.70 14.58 -0.77
C LEU A 28 -1.86 15.21 -2.16
N GLY A 29 -3.03 15.06 -2.79
CA GLY A 29 -3.38 15.69 -4.08
C GLY A 29 -3.14 14.82 -5.31
N HIS A 30 -2.86 13.52 -5.16
CA HIS A 30 -2.80 12.61 -6.30
C HIS A 30 -4.19 12.20 -6.78
N ASP A 31 -4.37 12.03 -8.09
CA ASP A 31 -5.62 11.48 -8.62
C ASP A 31 -5.80 10.02 -8.18
N ARG A 32 -7.05 9.56 -8.21
CA ARG A 32 -7.46 8.23 -7.71
C ARG A 32 -6.72 7.07 -8.39
N GLU A 33 -6.43 7.19 -9.68
CA GLU A 33 -5.74 6.12 -10.40
C GLU A 33 -4.24 6.08 -10.06
N THR A 34 -3.59 7.25 -9.95
CA THR A 34 -2.22 7.35 -9.42
C THR A 34 -2.17 6.78 -8.00
N ALA A 35 -3.07 7.24 -7.12
CA ALA A 35 -3.10 6.88 -5.71
C ALA A 35 -3.25 5.37 -5.49
N ILE A 36 -4.13 4.69 -6.22
CA ILE A 36 -4.32 3.24 -6.04
C ILE A 36 -3.08 2.44 -6.49
N THR A 37 -2.36 2.91 -7.51
CA THR A 37 -1.09 2.27 -7.92
C THR A 37 0.01 2.48 -6.89
N LEU A 38 0.13 3.70 -6.32
CA LEU A 38 1.04 3.99 -5.21
C LEU A 38 0.75 3.10 -4.00
N GLY A 39 -0.53 2.99 -3.63
CA GLY A 39 -0.94 2.14 -2.52
C GLY A 39 -0.57 0.67 -2.73
N ARG A 40 -0.76 0.16 -3.95
CA ARG A 40 -0.36 -1.22 -4.29
C ARG A 40 1.15 -1.44 -4.15
N ALA A 41 1.96 -0.47 -4.57
CA ALA A 41 3.41 -0.51 -4.44
C ALA A 41 3.88 -0.45 -2.97
N VAL A 42 3.24 0.37 -2.14
CA VAL A 42 3.52 0.42 -0.69
C VAL A 42 3.19 -0.91 0.00
N ALA A 43 2.06 -1.52 -0.31
CA ALA A 43 1.69 -2.82 0.23
C ALA A 43 2.65 -3.93 -0.26
N GLY A 44 3.01 -3.92 -1.54
CA GLY A 44 3.95 -4.89 -2.13
C GLY A 44 5.35 -4.80 -1.52
N SER A 45 5.90 -3.60 -1.33
CA SER A 45 7.20 -3.42 -0.67
C SER A 45 7.17 -3.89 0.79
N SER A 46 6.09 -3.61 1.52
CA SER A 46 5.89 -4.12 2.90
C SER A 46 5.87 -5.64 2.96
N ALA A 47 5.18 -6.27 2.00
CA ALA A 47 5.09 -7.72 1.90
C ALA A 47 6.49 -8.31 1.66
N ARG A 48 7.23 -7.81 0.66
CA ARG A 48 8.60 -8.30 0.37
C ARG A 48 9.55 -8.16 1.57
N ALA A 49 9.52 -7.00 2.24
CA ALA A 49 10.33 -6.78 3.44
C ALA A 49 9.99 -7.79 4.55
N LYS A 50 8.70 -8.07 4.75
CA LYS A 50 8.25 -9.05 5.73
C LYS A 50 8.61 -10.48 5.33
N ALA A 51 8.49 -10.86 4.06
CA ALA A 51 8.90 -12.17 3.55
C ALA A 51 10.39 -12.44 3.78
N LYS A 52 11.25 -11.44 3.54
CA LYS A 52 12.68 -11.49 3.86
C LYS A 52 12.91 -11.65 5.37
N ALA A 53 12.22 -10.87 6.20
CA ALA A 53 12.37 -10.91 7.65
C ALA A 53 11.94 -12.25 8.30
N ILE A 54 11.09 -13.03 7.64
CA ILE A 54 10.64 -14.34 8.13
C ILE A 54 11.29 -15.52 7.37
N GLY A 55 12.27 -15.25 6.51
CA GLY A 55 13.02 -16.28 5.78
C GLY A 55 12.21 -17.04 4.72
N ILE A 56 11.11 -16.48 4.21
CA ILE A 56 10.27 -17.11 3.16
C ILE A 56 10.71 -16.67 1.76
N ALA A 57 11.39 -15.53 1.63
CA ALA A 57 11.96 -15.13 0.35
C ALA A 57 13.13 -16.04 0.00
N GLU A 58 13.07 -16.73 -1.14
CA GLU A 58 14.24 -17.37 -1.72
C GLU A 58 15.24 -16.28 -2.11
N ASP A 59 16.52 -16.47 -1.78
CA ASP A 59 17.61 -15.69 -2.37
C ASP A 59 17.63 -16.03 -3.87
N GLY A 60 16.88 -15.26 -4.65
CA GLY A 60 16.90 -15.34 -6.10
C GLY A 60 18.29 -14.95 -6.60
N HIS A 61 19.20 -15.91 -6.65
CA HIS A 61 20.31 -15.91 -7.58
C HIS A 61 19.73 -15.99 -9.00
N GLU A 62 19.24 -14.87 -9.53
CA GLU A 62 19.16 -14.70 -10.97
C GLU A 62 20.51 -14.17 -11.43
N GLY A 63 21.43 -15.12 -11.66
CA GLY A 63 22.59 -14.94 -12.52
C GLY A 63 22.13 -14.70 -13.96
N GLY A 64 21.58 -13.53 -14.22
CA GLY A 64 21.45 -12.96 -15.55
C GLY A 64 22.74 -12.22 -15.87
N ASP A 65 23.45 -12.68 -16.91
CA ASP A 65 24.73 -12.14 -17.38
C ASP A 65 24.77 -10.61 -17.29
N LEU A 66 25.67 -10.07 -16.44
CA LEU A 66 25.82 -8.63 -16.18
C LEU A 66 26.05 -7.83 -17.47
N ARG A 67 26.53 -8.51 -18.53
CA ARG A 67 26.75 -7.94 -19.87
C ARG A 67 25.46 -7.68 -20.64
N ASP A 68 24.42 -8.49 -20.47
CA ASP A 68 23.11 -8.30 -21.14
C ASP A 68 22.21 -7.27 -20.43
N ALA A 69 22.43 -7.06 -19.12
CA ALA A 69 21.79 -5.98 -18.38
C ALA A 69 22.39 -4.61 -18.75
N ALA A 70 23.73 -4.54 -18.91
CA ALA A 70 24.43 -3.32 -19.32
C ALA A 70 24.04 -2.88 -20.75
N ARG A 71 23.95 -3.82 -21.71
CA ARG A 71 23.60 -3.51 -23.11
C ARG A 71 22.16 -3.02 -23.29
N ARG A 72 21.25 -3.41 -22.38
CA ARG A 72 19.85 -2.92 -22.34
C ARG A 72 19.69 -1.59 -21.62
N GLN A 73 20.68 -1.17 -20.82
CA GLN A 73 20.69 0.12 -20.14
C GLN A 73 21.26 1.26 -21.01
N GLU A 74 22.20 0.99 -21.92
CA GLU A 74 22.81 2.03 -22.76
C GLU A 74 21.87 2.65 -23.81
N GLY A 75 20.81 1.94 -24.23
CA GLY A 75 19.91 2.41 -25.30
C GLY A 75 18.72 3.28 -24.84
N LYS A 76 18.39 3.28 -23.55
CA LYS A 76 17.33 4.12 -22.99
C LYS A 76 18.01 5.19 -22.16
N ARG A 77 17.94 6.46 -22.59
CA ARG A 77 18.13 7.62 -21.72
C ARG A 77 17.13 7.52 -20.56
N ARG A 78 17.46 6.71 -19.54
CA ARG A 78 16.62 6.48 -18.38
C ARG A 78 16.70 7.77 -17.57
N GLN A 79 15.71 8.64 -17.78
CA GLN A 79 15.37 9.66 -16.79
C GLN A 79 15.39 8.94 -15.44
N ARG A 80 16.11 9.48 -14.44
CA ARG A 80 16.08 8.93 -13.08
C ARG A 80 14.60 8.70 -12.73
N PRO A 81 14.21 7.49 -12.28
CA PRO A 81 12.83 7.25 -11.89
C PRO A 81 12.42 8.35 -10.92
N ARG A 82 11.37 9.09 -11.24
CA ARG A 82 10.77 10.01 -10.27
C ARG A 82 10.28 9.15 -9.11
N ALA A 83 10.27 9.69 -7.91
CA ALA A 83 9.76 8.99 -6.74
C ALA A 83 8.72 9.87 -6.04
N VAL A 84 7.66 9.24 -5.53
CA VAL A 84 6.68 9.88 -4.65
C VAL A 84 6.95 9.39 -3.23
N HIS A 85 7.09 10.34 -2.30
CA HIS A 85 7.26 10.00 -0.89
C HIS A 85 5.90 9.77 -0.23
N LEU A 86 5.62 8.52 0.14
CA LEU A 86 4.33 8.10 0.71
C LEU A 86 4.54 7.17 1.90
N LEU A 87 3.95 7.51 3.05
CA LEU A 87 3.99 6.74 4.29
C LEU A 87 5.42 6.41 4.74
N GLY A 88 6.32 7.40 4.65
CA GLY A 88 7.73 7.27 5.03
C GLY A 88 8.60 6.51 4.04
N ARG A 89 8.16 6.34 2.79
CA ARG A 89 8.88 5.56 1.77
C ARG A 89 8.85 6.23 0.40
N ASP A 90 9.93 6.07 -0.34
CA ASP A 90 10.00 6.52 -1.73
C ASP A 90 9.48 5.43 -2.67
N VAL A 91 8.37 5.72 -3.34
CA VAL A 91 7.74 4.85 -4.33
C VAL A 91 8.19 5.28 -5.73
N PRO A 92 8.92 4.44 -6.48
CA PRO A 92 9.30 4.76 -7.85
C PRO A 92 8.07 4.89 -8.74
N VAL A 93 8.04 5.94 -9.56
CA VAL A 93 6.96 6.23 -10.51
C VAL A 93 7.50 6.53 -11.90
N VAL A 94 6.62 6.38 -12.89
CA VAL A 94 6.82 6.76 -14.27
C VAL A 94 5.60 7.54 -14.76
N GLU A 95 5.80 8.45 -15.69
CA GLU A 95 4.72 9.15 -16.36
C GLU A 95 4.26 8.31 -17.56
N GLU A 96 2.99 7.95 -17.61
CA GLU A 96 2.35 7.19 -18.68
C GLU A 96 1.11 7.94 -19.14
N SER A 97 1.07 8.33 -20.42
CA SER A 97 -0.06 9.06 -21.00
C SER A 97 -0.46 10.33 -20.23
N GLY A 98 0.51 11.03 -19.62
CA GLY A 98 0.29 12.25 -18.86
C GLY A 98 -0.13 12.05 -17.40
N ALA A 99 -0.22 10.81 -16.92
CA ALA A 99 -0.52 10.48 -15.51
C ALA A 99 0.66 9.76 -14.85
N LEU A 100 0.80 9.91 -13.53
CA LEU A 100 1.82 9.19 -12.77
C LEU A 100 1.34 7.77 -12.46
N ARG A 101 2.23 6.79 -12.61
CA ARG A 101 1.99 5.39 -12.25
C ARG A 101 3.13 4.89 -11.39
N ALA A 102 2.83 4.20 -10.29
CA ALA A 102 3.85 3.45 -9.57
C ALA A 102 4.47 2.38 -10.47
N LEU A 103 5.76 2.11 -10.28
CA LEU A 103 6.43 1.01 -10.96
C LEU A 103 6.14 -0.32 -10.26
N ASP A 104 5.71 -1.31 -11.04
CA ASP A 104 5.62 -2.71 -10.66
C ASP A 104 6.50 -3.53 -11.61
N HIS A 105 7.54 -4.18 -11.09
CA HIS A 105 8.53 -4.92 -11.90
C HIS A 105 9.03 -4.14 -13.15
N ASP A 106 9.45 -2.89 -12.95
CA ASP A 106 9.93 -1.96 -14.00
C ASP A 106 8.89 -1.55 -15.06
N LYS A 107 7.60 -1.83 -14.83
CA LYS A 107 6.49 -1.43 -15.70
C LYS A 107 5.52 -0.50 -14.97
N PRO A 108 4.84 0.43 -15.66
CA PRO A 108 3.72 1.17 -15.07
C PRO A 108 2.67 0.20 -14.52
N ALA A 109 2.28 0.38 -13.26
CA ALA A 109 1.25 -0.43 -12.64
C ALA A 109 -0.14 -0.09 -13.23
N SER A 110 -0.97 -1.13 -13.44
CA SER A 110 -2.34 -0.96 -13.90
C SER A 110 -3.25 -0.47 -12.77
N PRO A 111 -3.91 0.71 -12.91
CA PRO A 111 -4.87 1.19 -11.92
C PRO A 111 -6.07 0.27 -11.77
N ALA A 112 -6.60 -0.24 -12.89
CA ALA A 112 -7.75 -1.15 -12.91
C ALA A 112 -7.43 -2.45 -12.16
N ALA A 113 -6.24 -3.03 -12.34
CA ALA A 113 -5.83 -4.21 -11.60
C ALA A 113 -5.66 -3.94 -10.10
N ALA A 114 -5.11 -2.77 -9.73
CA ALA A 114 -4.94 -2.37 -8.34
C ALA A 114 -6.28 -2.09 -7.65
N ALA A 115 -7.23 -1.44 -8.34
CA ALA A 115 -8.59 -1.19 -7.86
C ALA A 115 -9.36 -2.51 -7.70
N GLY A 116 -9.36 -3.36 -8.73
CA GLY A 116 -10.02 -4.67 -8.70
C GLY A 116 -9.49 -5.58 -7.59
N TYR A 117 -8.20 -5.49 -7.26
CA TYR A 117 -7.61 -6.21 -6.11
C TYR A 117 -8.24 -5.80 -4.77
N VAL A 118 -8.48 -4.49 -4.57
CA VAL A 118 -9.08 -3.96 -3.35
C VAL A 118 -10.59 -4.26 -3.33
N GLU A 119 -11.27 -4.08 -4.46
CA GLU A 119 -12.69 -4.44 -4.63
C GLU A 119 -12.95 -5.91 -4.32
N GLN A 120 -12.15 -6.82 -4.84
CA GLN A 120 -12.26 -8.25 -4.55
C GLN A 120 -12.00 -8.56 -3.06
N ALA A 121 -11.10 -7.83 -2.41
CA ALA A 121 -10.74 -8.07 -1.02
C ALA A 121 -11.82 -7.61 -0.02
N PHE A 122 -12.51 -6.51 -0.32
CA PHE A 122 -13.50 -5.92 0.59
C PHE A 122 -14.96 -6.15 0.15
N GLY A 123 -15.22 -6.40 -1.12
CA GLY A 123 -16.57 -6.57 -1.66
C GLY A 123 -17.49 -5.40 -1.28
N GLU A 124 -18.67 -5.72 -0.77
CA GLU A 124 -19.69 -4.76 -0.32
C GLU A 124 -19.20 -3.85 0.83
N ASP A 125 -18.15 -4.25 1.55
CA ASP A 125 -17.60 -3.48 2.66
C ASP A 125 -16.68 -2.34 2.20
N LEU A 126 -16.24 -2.34 0.94
CA LEU A 126 -15.26 -1.38 0.43
C LEU A 126 -15.67 0.07 0.69
N GLY A 127 -16.93 0.42 0.40
CA GLY A 127 -17.44 1.78 0.61
C GLY A 127 -17.36 2.22 2.07
N ALA A 128 -17.73 1.35 3.00
CA ALA A 128 -17.71 1.64 4.43
C ALA A 128 -16.28 1.76 4.98
N VAL A 129 -15.36 0.91 4.51
CA VAL A 129 -13.94 0.96 4.90
C VAL A 129 -13.28 2.23 4.37
N ARG A 130 -13.49 2.55 3.08
CA ARG A 130 -12.93 3.75 2.46
C ARG A 130 -13.42 5.02 3.18
N ALA A 131 -14.72 5.13 3.45
CA ALA A 131 -15.27 6.29 4.16
C ALA A 131 -14.68 6.45 5.57
N ALA A 132 -14.45 5.34 6.29
CA ALA A 132 -13.79 5.40 7.61
C ALA A 132 -12.33 5.87 7.50
N MET A 133 -11.59 5.40 6.49
CA MET A 133 -10.22 5.84 6.22
C MET A 133 -10.17 7.31 5.79
N GLU A 134 -11.08 7.77 4.93
CA GLU A 134 -11.15 9.18 4.51
C GLU A 134 -11.46 10.11 5.68
N THR A 135 -12.35 9.70 6.57
CA THR A 135 -12.65 10.45 7.80
C THR A 135 -11.40 10.59 8.67
N LEU A 136 -10.65 9.50 8.86
CA LEU A 136 -9.39 9.52 9.59
C LEU A 136 -8.36 10.42 8.90
N ALA A 137 -8.17 10.27 7.59
CA ALA A 137 -7.22 11.07 6.82
C ALA A 137 -7.54 12.57 6.89
N GLY A 138 -8.82 12.93 6.78
CA GLY A 138 -9.30 14.31 6.85
C GLY A 138 -9.15 14.98 8.22
N SER A 139 -8.87 14.22 9.28
CA SER A 139 -8.59 14.77 10.62
C SER A 139 -7.18 15.35 10.78
N LEU A 140 -6.29 15.11 9.80
CA LEU A 140 -4.88 15.51 9.85
C LEU A 140 -4.50 16.36 8.63
N ALA A 141 -3.52 17.26 8.82
CA ALA A 141 -2.88 17.95 7.72
C ALA A 141 -2.17 16.95 6.79
N PRO A 142 -2.12 17.17 5.46
CA PRO A 142 -1.56 16.20 4.51
C PRO A 142 -0.12 15.75 4.84
N GLU A 143 0.76 16.68 5.20
CA GLU A 143 2.15 16.38 5.54
C GLU A 143 2.25 15.56 6.82
N GLU A 144 1.41 15.87 7.81
CA GLU A 144 1.34 15.12 9.06
C GLU A 144 0.84 13.70 8.82
N LEU A 145 -0.26 13.58 8.07
CA LEU A 145 -0.84 12.30 7.67
C LEU A 145 0.20 11.43 6.96
N ASN A 146 1.00 12.01 6.06
CA ASN A 146 2.06 11.27 5.36
C ASN A 146 3.14 10.77 6.33
N ARG A 147 3.49 11.57 7.34
CA ARG A 147 4.50 11.26 8.35
C ARG A 147 4.04 10.18 9.33
N VAL A 148 2.81 10.25 9.84
CA VAL A 148 2.30 9.32 10.87
C VAL A 148 1.42 8.20 10.31
N GLY A 149 1.01 8.27 9.06
CA GLY A 149 -0.01 7.39 8.48
C GLY A 149 0.35 5.90 8.55
N PHE A 150 1.64 5.53 8.47
CA PHE A 150 2.01 4.12 8.62
C PHE A 150 1.78 3.65 10.06
N ARG A 151 2.06 4.49 11.07
CA ARG A 151 1.81 4.20 12.49
C ARG A 151 0.31 4.04 12.77
N LEU A 152 -0.52 4.93 12.22
CA LEU A 152 -1.99 4.82 12.30
C LEU A 152 -2.45 3.47 11.73
N TYR A 153 -1.92 3.08 10.57
CA TYR A 153 -2.19 1.77 10.00
C TYR A 153 -1.77 0.62 10.92
N GLU A 154 -0.63 0.72 11.61
CA GLU A 154 -0.22 -0.33 12.55
C GLU A 154 -1.18 -0.50 13.73
N HIS A 155 -1.87 0.56 14.12
CA HIS A 155 -2.87 0.56 15.19
C HIS A 155 -4.18 -0.13 14.74
N PHE A 156 -4.71 0.20 13.56
CA PHE A 156 -6.00 -0.35 13.10
C PHE A 156 -5.89 -1.61 12.21
N ARG A 157 -4.70 -1.98 11.72
CA ARG A 157 -4.53 -3.11 10.79
C ARG A 157 -5.11 -4.42 11.35
N PRO A 158 -5.54 -5.35 10.47
CA PRO A 158 -6.00 -6.66 10.91
C PRO A 158 -5.02 -7.37 11.84
N GLU A 159 -5.50 -7.83 12.99
CA GLU A 159 -4.71 -8.66 13.89
C GLU A 159 -4.52 -10.06 13.30
N VAL A 160 -3.27 -10.50 13.18
CA VAL A 160 -2.90 -11.86 12.74
C VAL A 160 -1.74 -12.36 13.60
N ALA A 161 -1.54 -13.68 13.62
CA ALA A 161 -0.46 -14.31 14.36
C ALA A 161 0.92 -13.72 14.02
N ALA A 162 1.84 -13.72 14.98
CA ALA A 162 3.21 -13.26 14.75
C ALA A 162 3.99 -14.23 13.84
N GLY A 163 5.07 -13.73 13.25
CA GLY A 163 5.99 -14.53 12.42
C GLY A 163 5.36 -15.06 11.14
N ALA A 164 5.83 -16.23 10.69
CA ALA A 164 5.37 -16.88 9.47
C ALA A 164 3.90 -17.31 9.53
N LYS A 165 3.36 -17.62 10.72
CA LYS A 165 1.96 -18.09 10.89
C LYS A 165 0.91 -17.04 10.49
N GLY A 166 1.22 -15.75 10.60
CA GLY A 166 0.31 -14.68 10.16
C GLY A 166 0.57 -14.20 8.73
N TRP A 167 1.59 -14.75 8.05
CA TRP A 167 1.87 -14.39 6.67
C TRP A 167 0.71 -14.81 5.77
N GLY A 168 0.15 -13.87 5.02
CA GLY A 168 -1.01 -14.13 4.14
C GLY A 168 -2.30 -14.48 4.87
N ALA A 169 -2.36 -14.41 6.20
CA ALA A 169 -3.58 -14.68 6.97
C ALA A 169 -4.57 -13.51 6.88
N LYS A 170 -5.86 -13.83 6.96
CA LYS A 170 -6.92 -12.85 7.20
C LYS A 170 -7.02 -12.58 8.69
N GLY A 171 -7.12 -11.31 9.05
CA GLY A 171 -7.42 -10.86 10.41
C GLY A 171 -8.74 -10.11 10.46
N VAL A 172 -9.14 -9.68 11.65
CA VAL A 172 -10.32 -8.81 11.83
C VAL A 172 -9.89 -7.35 11.69
N LEU A 173 -10.48 -6.65 10.74
CA LEU A 173 -10.46 -5.19 10.64
C LEU A 173 -11.72 -4.65 11.32
N ASP A 174 -11.53 -3.76 12.30
CA ASP A 174 -12.63 -3.10 13.02
C ASP A 174 -12.72 -1.64 12.58
N LEU A 175 -13.86 -1.23 12.00
CA LEU A 175 -14.08 0.15 11.58
C LEU A 175 -14.05 1.15 12.74
N GLY A 176 -14.36 0.72 13.97
CA GLY A 176 -14.22 1.54 15.17
C GLY A 176 -12.77 1.92 15.44
N ARG A 177 -11.84 0.95 15.28
CA ARG A 177 -10.40 1.20 15.43
C ARG A 177 -9.84 2.13 14.37
N ILE A 178 -10.35 2.09 13.14
CA ILE A 178 -9.95 3.05 12.10
C ILE A 178 -10.34 4.47 12.55
N ARG A 179 -11.58 4.66 13.01
CA ARG A 179 -12.08 5.99 13.38
C ARG A 179 -11.41 6.57 14.61
N GLY A 180 -11.04 5.73 15.58
CA GLY A 180 -10.35 6.16 16.81
C GLY A 180 -8.82 6.22 16.70
N ALA A 181 -8.23 5.86 15.56
CA ALA A 181 -6.76 5.73 15.45
C ALA A 181 -5.99 7.04 15.65
N ALA A 182 -6.63 8.20 15.46
CA ALA A 182 -5.99 9.49 15.68
C ALA A 182 -5.90 9.88 17.17
N ASP A 183 -6.66 9.22 18.04
CA ASP A 183 -6.77 9.55 19.46
C ASP A 183 -5.85 8.70 20.36
N GLU A 184 -5.08 7.75 19.79
CA GLU A 184 -4.11 6.88 20.49
C GLU A 184 -2.65 7.30 20.27
#